data_AF-A0A9P6K8X7-F1
#
_entry.id   AF-A0A9P6K8X7-F1
#
_cell.length_a   1.000
_cell.length_b   1.000
_cell.length_c   1.000
_cell.angle_alpha   90.00
_cell.angle_beta   90.00
_cell.angle_gamma   90.00
#
_symmetry.space_group_name_H-M   'P 1'
#
loop_
_entity.id
_entity.type
_entity.pdbx_description
1 polymer ?
#
loop_
_entity_poly.entity_id
_entity_poly.type
_entity_poly.pdbx_seq_one_letter_code
_entity_poly.pdbx_strand_id
1 'polypeptide(L)'
;SLLSHGIELDEDTDVVQLIAEPSISLVEKAQALSQSQFDFHRSFLAREVSTLLPQMRTYLAIIHIIPIVRDFSLDQADVVREALASQLEKIVLYFLQFQSAPPPPLPHDVFSSLFMNLLLDQNPDIAHQARLAVGTVADNVTDDILESEILGGVIAGLRKLYESEIDEFRIQQNGLVSAIDVDRDGEADLGKMLVVV
;
A
#
# COMPACT_ATOMS: atom_id res chain seq x y z
N SER A 1 25.29 -8.45 -3.39
CA SER A 1 23.85 -8.17 -3.53
C SER A 1 23.73 -6.84 -4.24
N LEU A 2 23.19 -6.79 -5.45
CA LEU A 2 23.24 -5.66 -6.40
C LEU A 2 22.35 -4.46 -5.99
N LEU A 3 21.93 -4.38 -4.73
CA LEU A 3 20.96 -3.40 -4.23
C LEU A 3 21.56 -2.07 -3.76
N SER A 4 22.85 -1.79 -4.01
CA SER A 4 23.54 -0.68 -3.32
C SER A 4 23.93 0.52 -4.19
N HIS A 5 23.50 0.61 -5.44
CA HIS A 5 23.58 1.86 -6.21
C HIS A 5 22.18 2.18 -6.71
N GLY A 6 21.41 2.86 -5.84
CA GLY A 6 20.11 3.40 -6.22
C GLY A 6 20.30 4.33 -7.42
N ILE A 7 19.51 4.12 -8.46
CA ILE A 7 19.45 5.04 -9.59
C ILE A 7 18.76 6.29 -9.07
N GLU A 8 19.50 7.37 -8.88
CA GLU A 8 18.93 8.69 -8.59
C GLU A 8 18.40 9.29 -9.89
N LEU A 9 17.09 9.56 -9.92
CA LEU A 9 16.42 10.20 -11.05
C LEU A 9 16.24 11.68 -10.78
N ASP A 10 16.57 12.51 -11.76
CA ASP A 10 16.36 13.96 -11.74
C ASP A 10 15.08 14.35 -12.49
N GLU A 11 14.69 15.63 -12.44
CA GLU A 11 13.45 16.11 -13.06
C GLU A 11 13.45 15.98 -14.60
N ASP A 12 14.63 15.95 -15.22
CA ASP A 12 14.81 15.93 -16.67
C ASP A 12 14.97 14.49 -17.22
N THR A 13 14.83 13.49 -16.36
CA THR A 13 14.99 12.09 -16.75
C THR A 13 13.96 11.72 -17.83
N ASP A 14 14.45 11.35 -19.01
CA ASP A 14 13.63 10.77 -20.06
C ASP A 14 13.23 9.34 -19.66
N VAL A 15 12.06 9.22 -19.05
CA VAL A 15 11.48 7.95 -18.60
C VAL A 15 11.32 6.93 -19.74
N VAL A 16 11.13 7.37 -20.98
CA VAL A 16 10.99 6.48 -22.13
C VAL A 16 12.34 5.88 -22.49
N GLN A 17 13.40 6.70 -22.50
CA GLN A 17 14.76 6.22 -22.68
C GLN A 17 15.19 5.29 -21.55
N LEU A 18 14.86 5.64 -20.29
CA LEU A 18 15.14 4.79 -19.13
C LEU A 18 14.47 3.43 -19.28
N ILE A 19 13.20 3.38 -19.70
CA ILE A 19 12.50 2.11 -19.94
C ILE A 19 13.12 1.32 -21.09
N ALA A 20 13.62 1.98 -22.13
CA ALA A 20 14.29 1.34 -23.25
C ALA A 20 15.72 0.83 -22.94
N GLU A 21 16.37 1.29 -21.86
CA GLU A 21 17.77 1.00 -21.53
C GLU A 21 18.01 -0.51 -21.22
N PRO A 22 18.63 -1.30 -22.10
CA PRO A 22 18.71 -2.75 -21.93
C PRO A 22 19.63 -3.19 -20.77
N SER A 23 20.54 -2.33 -20.30
CA SER A 23 21.47 -2.68 -19.22
C SER A 23 20.85 -2.73 -17.83
N ILE A 24 19.65 -2.17 -17.66
CA ILE A 24 18.92 -2.13 -16.38
C ILE A 24 17.68 -3.02 -16.50
N SER A 25 17.40 -3.84 -15.50
CA SER A 25 16.21 -4.69 -15.52
C SER A 25 14.91 -3.88 -15.37
N LEU A 26 13.79 -4.40 -15.88
CA LEU A 26 12.49 -3.76 -15.72
C LEU A 26 12.08 -3.57 -14.25
N VAL A 27 12.52 -4.46 -13.37
CA VAL A 27 12.27 -4.36 -11.93
C VAL A 27 13.03 -3.18 -11.32
N GLU A 28 14.32 -3.06 -11.62
CA GLU A 28 15.15 -1.95 -11.12
C GLU A 28 14.63 -0.61 -11.63
N LYS A 29 14.18 -0.54 -12.90
CA LYS A 29 13.55 0.66 -13.45
C LYS A 29 12.23 1.00 -12.76
N ALA A 30 11.38 0.01 -12.52
CA ALA A 30 10.12 0.22 -11.80
C ALA A 30 10.38 0.71 -10.37
N GLN A 31 11.39 0.16 -9.68
CA GLN A 31 11.76 0.61 -8.34
C GLN A 31 12.33 2.04 -8.35
N ALA A 32 13.19 2.38 -9.31
CA ALA A 32 13.74 3.73 -9.43
C ALA A 32 12.64 4.78 -9.69
N LEU A 33 11.72 4.47 -10.61
CA LEU A 33 10.59 5.36 -10.92
C LEU A 33 9.62 5.48 -9.74
N SER A 34 9.30 4.39 -9.04
CA SER A 34 8.37 4.42 -7.91
C SER A 34 8.91 5.19 -6.70
N GLN A 35 10.23 5.20 -6.51
CA GLN A 35 10.90 5.91 -5.42
C GLN A 35 11.25 7.35 -5.77
N SER A 36 10.99 7.80 -7.00
CA SER A 36 11.31 9.15 -7.40
C SER A 36 10.46 10.19 -6.66
N GLN A 37 11.08 11.30 -6.28
CA GLN A 37 10.39 12.44 -5.68
C GLN A 37 9.41 13.13 -6.65
N PHE A 38 9.61 12.96 -7.96
CA PHE A 38 8.79 13.58 -8.99
C PHE A 38 7.53 12.74 -9.29
N ASP A 39 6.37 13.37 -9.17
CA ASP A 39 5.07 12.73 -9.40
C ASP A 39 4.89 12.25 -10.83
N PHE A 40 5.44 12.97 -11.82
CA PHE A 40 5.35 12.56 -13.23
C PHE A 40 6.07 11.22 -13.49
N HIS A 41 7.18 10.92 -12.82
CA HIS A 41 7.84 9.61 -12.90
C HIS A 41 6.95 8.49 -12.36
N ARG A 42 6.39 8.70 -11.17
CA ARG A 42 5.51 7.73 -10.51
C ARG A 42 4.22 7.53 -11.31
N SER A 43 3.63 8.61 -11.80
CA SER A 43 2.43 8.60 -12.65
C SER A 43 2.69 7.92 -14.00
N PHE A 44 3.84 8.18 -14.63
CA PHE A 44 4.25 7.48 -15.83
C PHE A 44 4.35 5.97 -15.58
N LEU A 45 5.03 5.55 -14.51
CA LEU A 45 5.12 4.14 -14.15
C LEU A 45 3.72 3.56 -13.91
N ALA A 46 2.88 4.23 -13.11
CA ALA A 46 1.51 3.78 -12.80
C ALA A 46 0.68 3.52 -14.07
N ARG A 47 0.82 4.36 -15.09
CA ARG A 47 0.16 4.20 -16.39
C ARG A 47 0.71 3.05 -17.22
N GLU A 48 2.00 2.77 -17.11
CA GLU A 48 2.68 1.74 -17.90
C GLU A 48 2.79 0.39 -17.20
N VAL A 49 2.48 0.26 -15.91
CA VAL A 49 2.63 -1.02 -15.17
C VAL A 49 1.99 -2.19 -15.93
N SER A 50 0.76 -2.01 -16.42
CA SER A 50 0.02 -3.07 -17.12
C SER A 50 0.71 -3.56 -18.40
N THR A 51 1.45 -2.68 -19.10
CA THR A 51 2.18 -3.00 -20.33
C THR A 51 3.54 -3.65 -20.04
N LEU A 52 4.14 -3.33 -18.89
CA LEU A 52 5.41 -3.88 -18.45
C LEU A 52 5.29 -5.29 -17.84
N LEU A 53 4.15 -5.59 -17.19
CA LEU A 53 3.92 -6.85 -16.48
C LEU A 53 4.21 -8.12 -17.32
N PRO A 54 3.72 -8.25 -18.57
CA PRO A 54 3.99 -9.44 -19.39
C PRO A 54 5.47 -9.67 -19.73
N GLN A 55 6.31 -8.64 -19.56
CA GLN A 55 7.74 -8.70 -19.88
C GLN A 55 8.58 -9.09 -18.66
N MET A 56 7.97 -9.17 -17.47
CA MET A 56 8.61 -9.56 -16.23
C MET A 56 8.38 -11.04 -15.92
N ARG A 57 9.30 -11.64 -15.16
CA ARG A 57 9.03 -12.95 -14.56
C ARG A 57 7.94 -12.79 -13.50
N THR A 58 6.92 -13.66 -13.52
CA THR A 58 5.77 -13.59 -12.61
C THR A 58 6.16 -13.44 -11.15
N TYR A 59 7.14 -14.23 -10.66
CA TYR A 59 7.58 -14.14 -9.26
C TYR A 59 8.21 -12.78 -8.92
N LEU A 60 8.93 -12.15 -9.86
CA LEU A 60 9.49 -10.81 -9.66
C LEU A 60 8.38 -9.76 -9.65
N ALA A 61 7.40 -9.89 -10.54
CA ALA A 61 6.24 -8.99 -10.57
C ALA A 61 5.46 -9.05 -9.24
N ILE A 62 5.22 -10.25 -8.71
CA ILE A 62 4.54 -10.43 -7.41
C ILE A 62 5.34 -9.76 -6.28
N ILE A 63 6.65 -9.99 -6.21
CA ILE A 63 7.48 -9.49 -5.09
C ILE A 63 7.70 -7.99 -5.18
N HIS A 64 7.87 -7.43 -6.36
CA HIS A 64 8.31 -6.03 -6.54
C HIS A 64 7.21 -5.07 -7.00
N ILE A 65 6.30 -5.50 -7.87
CA ILE A 65 5.31 -4.60 -8.48
C ILE A 65 4.07 -4.46 -7.63
N ILE A 66 3.62 -5.53 -6.96
CA ILE A 66 2.45 -5.44 -6.06
C ILE A 66 2.64 -4.40 -4.95
N PRO A 67 3.80 -4.36 -4.23
CA PRO A 67 4.04 -3.30 -3.26
C PRO A 67 4.01 -1.90 -3.87
N ILE A 68 4.63 -1.72 -5.05
CA ILE A 68 4.61 -0.43 -5.76
C ILE A 68 3.18 0.01 -6.09
N VAL A 69 2.36 -0.90 -6.61
CA VAL A 69 0.94 -0.62 -6.94
C VAL A 69 0.16 -0.25 -5.68
N ARG A 70 0.41 -0.94 -4.56
CA ARG A 70 -0.18 -0.60 -3.27
C ARG A 70 0.24 0.80 -2.81
N ASP A 71 1.52 1.12 -2.89
CA ASP A 71 2.04 2.44 -2.49
C ASP A 71 1.46 3.55 -3.37
N PHE A 72 1.33 3.31 -4.67
CA PHE A 72 0.68 4.24 -5.59
C PHE A 72 -0.79 4.49 -5.27
N SER A 73 -1.51 3.55 -4.65
CA SER A 73 -2.89 3.79 -4.20
C SER A 73 -3.00 4.74 -3.00
N LEU A 74 -1.88 4.99 -2.33
CA LEU A 74 -1.74 5.89 -1.18
C LEU A 74 -0.87 7.11 -1.51
N ASP A 75 -0.51 7.30 -2.78
CA ASP A 75 0.35 8.40 -3.22
C ASP A 75 -0.32 9.74 -2.89
N GLN A 76 0.48 10.72 -2.48
CA GLN A 76 -0.04 12.05 -2.14
C GLN A 76 -0.49 12.83 -3.38
N ALA A 77 0.04 12.48 -4.56
CA ALA A 77 -0.29 13.15 -5.81
C ALA A 77 -1.47 12.46 -6.51
N ASP A 78 -2.57 13.20 -6.71
CA ASP A 78 -3.76 12.72 -7.40
C ASP A 78 -3.43 12.17 -8.79
N VAL A 79 -2.50 12.80 -9.52
CA VAL A 79 -2.07 12.36 -10.86
C VAL A 79 -1.46 10.95 -10.89
N VAL A 80 -0.88 10.48 -9.77
CA VAL A 80 -0.35 9.11 -9.65
C VAL A 80 -1.50 8.14 -9.39
N ARG A 81 -2.40 8.50 -8.46
CA ARG A 81 -3.56 7.69 -8.09
C ARG A 81 -4.55 7.56 -9.25
N GLU A 82 -4.79 8.63 -10.01
CA GLU A 82 -5.59 8.65 -11.24
C GLU A 82 -4.99 7.74 -12.32
N ALA A 83 -3.67 7.85 -12.56
CA ALA A 83 -2.98 7.00 -13.51
C ALA A 83 -3.10 5.52 -13.14
N LEU A 84 -2.93 5.19 -11.86
CA LEU A 84 -3.13 3.83 -11.35
C LEU A 84 -4.58 3.37 -11.54
N ALA A 85 -5.57 4.18 -11.14
CA ALA A 85 -6.98 3.83 -11.25
C ALA A 85 -7.38 3.52 -12.70
N SER A 86 -6.83 4.24 -13.68
CA SER A 86 -7.05 4.00 -15.11
C SER A 86 -6.53 2.64 -15.62
N GLN A 87 -5.60 2.02 -14.91
CA GLN A 87 -5.00 0.72 -15.27
C GLN A 87 -5.40 -0.41 -14.32
N LEU A 88 -6.16 -0.09 -13.26
CA LEU A 88 -6.38 -0.98 -12.13
C LEU A 88 -6.94 -2.34 -12.54
N GLU A 89 -7.95 -2.36 -13.41
CA GLU A 89 -8.56 -3.62 -13.89
C GLU A 89 -7.53 -4.53 -14.56
N LYS A 90 -6.64 -3.98 -15.41
CA LYS A 90 -5.67 -4.75 -16.19
C LYS A 90 -4.59 -5.32 -15.29
N ILE A 91 -4.14 -4.52 -14.31
CA ILE A 91 -3.13 -4.92 -13.33
C ILE A 91 -3.69 -6.07 -12.47
N VAL A 92 -4.90 -5.91 -11.93
CA VAL A 92 -5.55 -6.90 -11.06
C VAL A 92 -5.80 -8.20 -11.83
N LEU A 93 -6.42 -8.13 -13.01
CA LEU A 93 -6.69 -9.31 -13.84
C LEU A 93 -5.39 -10.04 -14.22
N TYR A 94 -4.32 -9.30 -14.52
CA TYR A 94 -3.02 -9.92 -14.81
C TYR A 94 -2.51 -10.76 -13.64
N PHE A 95 -2.67 -10.32 -12.39
CA PHE A 95 -2.17 -11.09 -11.25
C PHE A 95 -3.10 -12.22 -10.82
N LEU A 96 -4.42 -12.01 -10.89
CA LEU A 96 -5.40 -13.01 -10.49
C LEU A 96 -5.36 -14.27 -11.37
N GLN A 97 -4.89 -14.18 -12.62
CA GLN A 97 -4.64 -15.39 -13.44
C GLN A 97 -3.58 -16.33 -12.83
N PHE A 98 -2.78 -15.84 -11.88
CA PHE A 98 -1.73 -16.60 -11.18
C PHE A 98 -2.10 -16.98 -9.74
N GLN A 99 -3.34 -16.75 -9.28
CA GLN A 99 -3.79 -17.08 -7.92
C GLN A 99 -3.52 -18.56 -7.55
N SER A 100 -3.68 -19.46 -8.53
CA SER A 100 -3.47 -20.90 -8.37
C SER A 100 -2.11 -21.38 -8.92
N ALA A 101 -1.18 -20.47 -9.23
CA ALA A 101 0.11 -20.81 -9.81
C ALA A 101 1.10 -21.38 -8.76
N PRO A 102 2.07 -22.20 -9.19
CA PRO A 102 3.15 -22.66 -8.31
C PRO A 102 3.99 -21.47 -7.76
N PRO A 103 4.70 -21.69 -6.64
CA PRO A 103 5.15 -20.62 -5.75
C PRO A 103 6.10 -19.57 -6.36
N PRO A 104 6.06 -18.32 -5.85
CA PRO A 104 5.25 -17.89 -4.71
C PRO A 104 3.77 -17.68 -5.12
N PRO A 105 2.81 -18.23 -4.36
CA PRO A 105 1.41 -17.92 -4.59
C PRO A 105 1.17 -16.44 -4.33
N LEU A 106 0.22 -15.86 -5.04
CA LEU A 106 -0.25 -14.53 -4.74
C LEU A 106 -0.79 -14.52 -3.30
N PRO A 107 -0.39 -13.57 -2.44
CA PRO A 107 -0.99 -13.47 -1.12
C PRO A 107 -2.51 -13.27 -1.28
N HIS A 108 -3.30 -13.87 -0.39
CA HIS A 108 -4.72 -13.52 -0.29
C HIS A 108 -4.84 -12.05 0.10
N ASP A 109 -5.95 -11.38 -0.28
CA ASP A 109 -6.30 -10.00 0.11
C ASP A 109 -5.52 -8.86 -0.56
N VAL A 110 -4.62 -9.20 -1.50
CA VAL A 110 -3.70 -8.25 -2.13
C VAL A 110 -4.45 -7.05 -2.71
N PHE A 111 -5.57 -7.32 -3.39
CA PHE A 111 -6.30 -6.30 -4.11
C PHE A 111 -7.46 -5.70 -3.31
N SER A 112 -7.93 -6.36 -2.25
CA SER A 112 -9.00 -5.84 -1.40
C SER A 112 -8.62 -4.49 -0.78
N SER A 113 -7.41 -4.37 -0.23
CA SER A 113 -6.90 -3.10 0.31
C SER A 113 -6.71 -2.04 -0.78
N LEU A 114 -6.21 -2.45 -1.95
CA LEU A 114 -6.00 -1.58 -3.11
C LEU A 114 -7.33 -0.97 -3.60
N PHE A 115 -8.35 -1.80 -3.79
CA PHE A 115 -9.68 -1.34 -4.16
C PHE A 115 -10.29 -0.44 -3.10
N MET A 116 -10.20 -0.80 -1.81
CA MET A 116 -10.74 0.04 -0.74
C MET A 116 -10.13 1.45 -0.73
N ASN A 117 -8.80 1.56 -0.89
CA ASN A 117 -8.13 2.87 -0.92
C ASN A 117 -8.67 3.75 -2.05
N LEU A 118 -8.81 3.20 -3.26
CA LEU A 118 -9.23 3.96 -4.43
C LEU A 118 -10.76 4.18 -4.49
N LEU A 119 -11.57 3.24 -3.99
CA LEU A 119 -13.03 3.39 -3.90
C LEU A 119 -13.44 4.47 -2.91
N LEU A 120 -12.64 4.67 -1.86
CA LEU A 120 -12.83 5.67 -0.81
C LEU A 120 -12.00 6.94 -1.04
N ASP A 121 -11.41 7.10 -2.22
CA ASP A 121 -10.62 8.29 -2.56
C ASP A 121 -11.49 9.55 -2.50
N GLN A 122 -10.90 10.66 -2.08
CA GLN A 122 -11.56 11.96 -2.00
C GLN A 122 -11.79 12.55 -3.40
N ASN A 123 -10.99 12.14 -4.39
CA ASN A 123 -11.19 12.50 -5.78
C ASN A 123 -12.28 11.61 -6.39
N PRO A 124 -13.41 12.18 -6.84
CA PRO A 124 -14.56 11.40 -7.31
C PRO A 124 -14.28 10.64 -8.62
N ASP A 125 -13.36 11.15 -9.45
CA ASP A 125 -12.99 10.51 -10.71
C ASP A 125 -12.18 9.23 -10.45
N ILE A 126 -11.23 9.27 -9.49
CA ILE A 126 -10.50 8.10 -9.03
C ILE A 126 -11.48 7.04 -8.49
N ALA A 127 -12.37 7.45 -7.59
CA ALA A 127 -13.36 6.55 -7.02
C ALA A 127 -14.29 5.97 -8.08
N HIS A 128 -14.64 6.75 -9.11
CA HIS A 128 -15.44 6.27 -10.23
C HIS A 128 -14.70 5.22 -11.06
N GLN A 129 -13.43 5.48 -11.43
CA GLN A 129 -12.61 4.51 -12.15
C GLN A 129 -12.41 3.22 -11.36
N ALA A 130 -12.19 3.32 -10.04
CA ALA A 130 -12.10 2.16 -9.17
C ALA A 130 -13.38 1.31 -9.18
N ARG A 131 -14.57 1.94 -9.17
CA ARG A 131 -15.86 1.22 -9.28
C ARG A 131 -16.01 0.49 -10.62
N LEU A 132 -15.59 1.13 -11.72
CA LEU A 132 -15.60 0.49 -13.04
C LEU A 132 -14.67 -0.72 -13.06
N ALA A 133 -13.45 -0.57 -12.53
CA ALA A 133 -12.49 -1.65 -12.44
C ALA A 133 -12.99 -2.83 -11.59
N VAL A 134 -13.68 -2.58 -10.47
CA VAL A 134 -14.33 -3.65 -9.68
C VAL A 134 -15.35 -4.41 -10.51
N GLY A 135 -16.20 -3.70 -11.25
CA GLY A 135 -17.18 -4.32 -12.16
C GLY A 135 -16.51 -5.20 -13.21
N THR A 136 -15.51 -4.66 -13.92
CA THR A 136 -14.75 -5.43 -14.91
C THR A 136 -14.08 -6.65 -14.29
N VAL A 137 -13.44 -6.52 -13.12
CA VAL A 137 -12.78 -7.64 -12.46
C VAL A 137 -13.79 -8.71 -12.07
N ALA A 138 -14.90 -8.34 -11.43
CA ALA A 138 -15.95 -9.28 -11.04
C ALA A 138 -16.53 -10.04 -12.23
N ASP A 139 -16.70 -9.38 -13.39
CA ASP A 139 -17.21 -10.00 -14.61
C ASP A 139 -16.20 -10.97 -15.28
N ASN A 140 -14.91 -10.89 -14.94
CA ASN A 140 -13.83 -11.61 -15.62
C ASN A 140 -13.06 -12.61 -14.74
N VAL A 141 -13.45 -12.78 -13.47
CA VAL A 141 -12.86 -13.77 -12.55
C VAL A 141 -13.88 -14.80 -12.10
N THR A 142 -13.42 -15.97 -11.67
CA THR A 142 -14.32 -17.00 -11.15
C THR A 142 -14.79 -16.65 -9.73
N ASP A 143 -16.00 -17.11 -9.38
CA ASP A 143 -16.56 -16.91 -8.04
C ASP A 143 -15.61 -17.36 -6.93
N ASP A 144 -14.92 -18.51 -7.10
CA ASP A 144 -13.94 -19.01 -6.13
C ASP A 144 -12.80 -18.00 -5.84
N ILE A 145 -12.28 -17.34 -6.88
CA ILE A 145 -11.20 -16.35 -6.73
C ILE A 145 -11.75 -15.11 -6.03
N LEU A 146 -12.91 -14.64 -6.47
CA LEU A 146 -13.57 -13.47 -5.91
C LEU A 146 -13.90 -13.67 -4.42
N GLU A 147 -14.49 -14.81 -4.07
CA GLU A 147 -14.79 -15.19 -2.68
C GLU A 147 -13.51 -15.24 -1.84
N SER A 148 -12.42 -15.81 -2.37
CA SER A 148 -11.15 -15.88 -1.65
C SER A 148 -10.55 -14.50 -1.35
N GLU A 149 -10.63 -13.56 -2.29
CA GLU A 149 -10.14 -12.19 -2.12
C GLU A 149 -11.02 -11.37 -1.16
N ILE A 150 -12.35 -11.52 -1.27
CA ILE A 150 -13.30 -10.86 -0.36
C ILE A 150 -13.12 -11.40 1.06
N LEU A 151 -13.14 -12.72 1.24
CA LEU A 151 -13.01 -13.34 2.56
C LEU A 151 -11.65 -13.01 3.18
N GLY A 152 -10.57 -13.11 2.41
CA GLY A 152 -9.23 -12.70 2.83
C GLY A 152 -9.19 -11.25 3.27
N GLY A 153 -9.75 -10.34 2.45
CA GLY A 153 -9.84 -8.91 2.73
C GLY A 153 -10.62 -8.59 4.00
N VAL A 154 -11.75 -9.25 4.23
CA VAL A 154 -12.55 -9.09 5.46
C VAL A 154 -11.77 -9.56 6.68
N ILE A 155 -11.13 -10.73 6.60
CA ILE A 155 -10.32 -11.26 7.72
C ILE A 155 -9.15 -10.32 8.04
N ALA A 156 -8.46 -9.82 7.01
CA ALA A 156 -7.34 -8.90 7.19
C ALA A 156 -7.77 -7.55 7.79
N GLY A 157 -8.89 -7.00 7.31
CA GLY A 157 -9.49 -5.79 7.86
C GLY A 157 -9.88 -5.95 9.33
N LEU A 158 -10.57 -7.05 9.67
CA LEU A 158 -10.94 -7.36 11.06
C LEU A 158 -9.70 -7.53 11.95
N ARG A 159 -8.68 -8.26 11.49
CA ARG A 159 -7.43 -8.43 12.25
C ARG A 159 -6.78 -7.09 12.58
N LYS A 160 -6.70 -6.18 11.60
CA LYS A 160 -6.12 -4.85 11.80
C LYS A 160 -6.85 -4.05 12.89
N LEU A 161 -8.19 -4.14 12.95
CA LEU A 161 -8.98 -3.49 13.99
C LEU A 161 -8.66 -4.05 15.39
N TYR A 162 -8.59 -5.38 15.52
CA TYR A 162 -8.25 -6.02 16.80
C TYR A 162 -6.81 -5.73 17.23
N GLU A 163 -5.86 -5.71 16.30
CA GLU A 163 -4.45 -5.38 16.60
C GLU A 163 -4.28 -3.90 16.98
N SER A 164 -5.00 -2.98 16.32
CA SER A 164 -4.97 -1.56 16.67
C SER A 164 -5.52 -1.27 18.07
N GLU A 165 -6.58 -1.98 18.48
CA GLU A 165 -7.11 -1.84 19.85
C GLU A 165 -6.07 -2.27 20.89
N ILE A 166 -5.37 -3.39 20.66
CA ILE A 166 -4.35 -3.89 21.59
C ILE A 166 -3.17 -2.91 21.74
N ASP A 167 -2.74 -2.27 20.64
CA ASP A 167 -1.64 -1.31 20.69
C ASP A 167 -2.05 0.03 21.32
N GLU A 168 -3.28 0.50 21.11
CA GLU A 168 -3.81 1.69 21.81
C GLU A 168 -3.89 1.47 23.33
N PHE A 169 -4.32 0.28 23.77
CA PHE A 169 -4.33 -0.08 25.20
C PHE A 169 -2.91 -0.13 25.80
N ARG A 170 -1.90 -0.58 25.05
CA ARG A 170 -0.50 -0.61 25.50
C ARG A 170 0.12 0.78 25.62
N ILE A 171 -0.19 1.68 24.69
CA ILE A 171 0.31 3.07 24.73
C ILE A 171 -0.32 3.83 25.90
N GLN A 172 -1.62 3.64 26.18
CA GLN A 172 -2.26 4.23 27.37
C GLN A 172 -1.70 3.71 28.69
N GLN A 173 -1.38 2.41 28.79
CA GLN A 173 -0.74 1.86 29.99
C GLN A 173 0.68 2.40 30.21
N ASN A 174 1.50 2.50 29.16
CA ASN A 174 2.86 3.02 29.29
C ASN A 174 2.91 4.55 29.54
N GLY A 175 1.94 5.32 29.04
CA GLY A 175 1.82 6.75 29.33
C GLY A 175 1.42 7.06 30.78
N LEU A 176 0.65 6.18 31.41
CA LEU A 176 0.30 6.28 32.84
C LEU A 176 1.47 5.89 33.76
N VAL A 177 2.32 4.96 33.33
CA VAL A 177 3.49 4.53 34.13
C VAL A 177 4.61 5.59 34.10
N SER A 178 4.79 6.35 33.02
CA SER A 178 5.82 7.41 32.97
C SER A 178 5.43 8.68 33.75
N ALA A 179 4.14 8.91 34.01
CA ALA A 179 3.65 10.07 34.76
C ALA A 179 3.73 9.90 36.30
N ILE A 180 4.06 8.69 36.81
CA ILE A 180 4.07 8.40 38.25
C ILE A 180 5.46 8.59 38.89
N ASP A 181 6.52 8.84 38.11
CA ASP A 181 7.91 8.88 38.62
C ASP A 181 8.57 10.27 38.61
N VAL A 182 7.79 11.35 38.52
CA VAL A 182 8.29 12.72 38.67
C VAL A 182 7.47 13.41 39.76
N ASP A 183 7.81 13.13 41.02
CA ASP A 183 7.79 14.09 42.14
C ASP A 183 8.01 13.33 43.44
N ARG A 184 9.28 13.13 43.80
CA ARG A 184 9.68 12.85 45.17
C ARG A 184 10.60 13.95 45.68
N ASP A 185 10.04 14.62 46.68
CA ASP A 185 10.68 15.13 47.88
C ASP A 185 11.17 16.59 47.84
N GLY A 186 10.19 17.49 48.01
CA GLY A 186 10.35 18.83 48.55
C GLY A 186 9.14 19.25 49.40
N GLU A 187 9.33 19.25 50.72
CA GLU A 187 8.63 20.05 51.75
C GLU A 187 7.22 19.70 52.28
N ALA A 188 7.24 19.32 53.58
CA ALA A 188 6.56 19.94 54.73
C ALA A 188 5.02 19.83 54.90
N ASP A 189 4.66 18.89 55.77
CA ASP A 189 3.78 18.98 56.94
C ASP A 189 2.89 20.24 57.11
N LEU A 190 1.55 20.06 57.13
CA LEU A 190 0.60 20.92 57.86
C LEU A 190 -0.79 20.26 58.00
N GLY A 191 -1.14 19.96 59.25
CA GLY A 191 -2.41 20.43 59.82
C GLY A 191 -3.65 19.54 59.67
N LYS A 192 -3.90 18.76 60.72
CA LYS A 192 -5.20 18.17 61.08
C LYS A 192 -6.34 19.19 60.97
N MET A 193 -7.47 18.81 60.36
CA MET A 193 -8.77 19.36 60.77
C MET A 193 -9.90 18.34 60.57
N LEU A 194 -10.57 18.03 61.68
CA LEU A 194 -11.77 17.21 61.78
C LEU A 194 -12.90 17.76 60.90
N VAL A 195 -13.70 16.87 60.33
CA VAL A 195 -15.13 17.13 60.10
C VAL A 195 -15.92 16.05 60.82
N VAL A 196 -16.69 16.52 61.81
CA VAL A 196 -17.73 15.80 62.53
C VAL A 196 -18.98 15.79 61.65
N VAL A 197 -19.55 14.60 61.40
CA VAL A 197 -21.00 14.39 61.35
C VAL A 197 -21.31 13.03 61.95
#